data_AF-A0A3R7U9C8-F1
#
_entry.id   AF-A0A3R7U9C8-F1
#
_cell.length_a   1.000
_cell.length_b   1.000
_cell.length_c   1.000
_cell.angle_alpha   90.00
_cell.angle_beta   90.00
_cell.angle_gamma   90.00
#
_symmetry.space_group_name_H-M   'P 1'
#
loop_
_entity.id
_entity.type
_entity.pdbx_description
1 polymer ?
#
loop_
_entity_poly.entity_id
_entity_poly.type
_entity_poly.pdbx_seq_one_letter_code
_entity_poly.pdbx_strand_id
1 'polypeptide(L)'
;MTARILVYLLFVGGCLSCSAPAAVQATSGAAVSGPFELLDARVEGDALVVRVQYSGGGQHDFALVSTGAPTKSLPRQVLLELRHDSQGDLAKAMITEERSFDLTPYRDPRNNVIHLRIQGVDDVLVYSYAP
;
A
#
# COMPACT_ATOMS: atom_id res chain seq x y z
N MET A 1 -16.58 54.43 51.08
CA MET A 1 -15.53 54.33 50.04
C MET A 1 -15.08 52.87 50.04
N THR A 2 -15.71 52.04 49.20
CA THR A 2 -15.17 51.53 47.91
C THR A 2 -13.93 50.66 48.10
N ALA A 3 -13.72 49.51 47.47
CA ALA A 3 -14.49 48.58 46.67
C ALA A 3 -13.51 47.40 46.46
N ARG A 4 -14.06 46.21 46.19
CA ARG A 4 -13.34 45.01 45.76
C ARG A 4 -12.37 45.32 44.60
N ILE A 5 -11.28 44.57 44.49
CA ILE A 5 -10.88 43.93 43.22
C ILE A 5 -9.98 42.73 43.54
N LEU A 6 -10.51 41.57 43.16
CA LEU A 6 -9.87 40.27 43.06
C LEU A 6 -8.94 40.31 41.84
N VAL A 7 -7.64 40.11 42.04
CA VAL A 7 -6.71 39.97 40.91
C VAL A 7 -6.78 38.53 40.43
N TYR A 8 -7.45 38.34 39.30
CA TYR A 8 -7.32 37.17 38.43
C TYR A 8 -6.64 37.64 37.14
N LEU A 9 -5.59 36.94 36.72
CA LEU A 9 -5.08 36.83 35.33
C LEU A 9 -3.96 35.78 35.38
N LEU A 10 -4.22 34.50 35.08
CA LEU A 10 -4.19 33.85 33.74
C LEU A 10 -2.88 34.09 32.99
N PHE A 11 -2.16 33.00 32.68
CA PHE A 11 -1.11 32.77 31.64
C PHE A 11 -0.20 31.64 32.16
N VAL A 12 0.18 30.52 31.52
CA VAL A 12 0.14 29.89 30.18
C VAL A 12 0.34 28.39 30.51
N GLY A 13 -0.42 27.41 30.01
CA GLY A 13 -0.36 26.87 28.66
C GLY A 13 0.63 25.69 28.56
N GLY A 14 0.14 24.52 28.13
CA GLY A 14 1.00 23.44 27.63
C GLY A 14 0.89 22.08 28.32
N CYS A 15 -0.31 21.50 28.45
CA CYS A 15 -0.39 20.04 28.48
C CYS A 15 -0.19 19.56 27.04
N LEU A 16 1.04 19.16 26.69
CA LEU A 16 1.31 18.33 25.52
C LEU A 16 0.59 16.98 25.72
N SER A 17 -0.68 16.93 25.38
CA SER A 17 -1.39 15.67 25.20
C SER A 17 -0.91 15.06 23.88
N CYS A 18 -0.13 14.00 23.99
CA CYS A 18 0.29 13.14 22.91
C CYS A 18 -0.90 12.82 22.00
N SER A 19 -0.87 13.31 20.76
CA SER A 19 -1.76 12.82 19.71
C SER A 19 -1.32 11.38 19.38
N ALA A 20 -2.03 10.39 19.93
CA ALA A 20 -1.93 9.04 19.41
C ALA A 20 -2.61 9.04 18.03
N PRO A 21 -1.92 8.64 16.93
CA PRO A 21 -2.60 8.47 15.67
C PRO A 21 -3.57 7.29 15.78
N ALA A 22 -4.72 7.46 15.16
CA ALA A 22 -5.87 6.57 15.18
C ALA A 22 -5.48 5.13 14.87
N ALA A 23 -5.97 4.19 15.70
CA ALA A 23 -6.05 2.80 15.31
C ALA A 23 -6.95 2.72 14.07
N VAL A 24 -6.35 2.53 12.91
CA VAL A 24 -7.07 2.13 11.71
C VAL A 24 -7.56 0.71 11.95
N GLN A 25 -8.81 0.57 12.37
CA GLN A 25 -9.49 -0.72 12.31
C GLN A 25 -9.72 -1.05 10.84
N ALA A 26 -8.82 -1.85 10.27
CA ALA A 26 -9.08 -2.53 9.01
C ALA A 26 -10.23 -3.54 9.24
N THR A 27 -11.43 -3.17 8.80
CA THR A 27 -12.55 -4.10 8.68
C THR A 27 -12.26 -5.05 7.52
N SER A 28 -11.77 -6.25 7.81
CA SER A 28 -11.52 -7.32 6.84
C SER A 28 -12.86 -7.94 6.40
N GLY A 29 -13.49 -7.33 5.39
CA GLY A 29 -14.49 -7.99 4.57
C GLY A 29 -13.79 -9.05 3.70
N ALA A 30 -14.30 -10.27 3.72
CA ALA A 30 -13.69 -11.46 3.14
C ALA A 30 -13.21 -11.30 1.68
N ALA A 31 -11.90 -11.28 1.52
CA ALA A 31 -11.18 -11.87 0.40
C ALA A 31 -10.07 -12.74 1.01
N VAL A 32 -9.65 -13.78 0.31
CA VAL A 32 -8.49 -14.62 0.66
C VAL A 32 -7.21 -13.79 0.51
N SER A 33 -7.08 -12.75 1.33
CA SER A 33 -5.97 -11.82 1.40
C SER A 33 -5.56 -11.74 2.86
N GLY A 34 -4.65 -12.62 3.28
CA GLY A 34 -4.02 -12.54 4.59
C GLY A 34 -3.33 -11.18 4.73
N PRO A 35 -3.29 -10.59 5.94
CA PRO A 35 -2.70 -9.27 6.11
C PRO A 35 -1.23 -9.27 5.71
N PHE A 36 -0.84 -8.27 4.92
CA PHE A 36 0.54 -7.97 4.57
C PHE A 36 0.70 -6.45 4.39
N GLU A 37 1.93 -5.98 4.44
CA GLU A 37 2.32 -4.61 4.14
C GLU A 37 3.17 -4.60 2.86
N LEU A 38 2.86 -3.68 1.95
CA LEU A 38 3.66 -3.43 0.76
C LEU A 38 4.64 -2.29 1.07
N LEU A 39 5.91 -2.63 1.28
CA LEU A 39 6.94 -1.70 1.74
C LEU A 39 7.61 -0.93 0.62
N ASP A 40 7.68 -1.52 -0.57
CA ASP A 40 8.27 -0.90 -1.77
C ASP A 40 7.74 -1.59 -3.03
N ALA A 41 7.70 -0.85 -4.14
CA ALA A 41 7.31 -1.36 -5.45
C ALA A 41 8.06 -0.60 -6.55
N ARG A 42 8.69 -1.33 -7.47
CA ARG A 42 9.43 -0.74 -8.58
C ARG A 42 9.40 -1.64 -9.81
N VAL A 43 9.63 -1.04 -10.97
CA VAL A 43 9.73 -1.77 -12.24
C VAL A 43 11.20 -2.02 -12.56
N GLU A 44 11.55 -3.28 -12.82
CA GLU A 44 12.87 -3.71 -13.29
C GLU A 44 12.71 -4.50 -14.59
N GLY A 45 12.92 -3.84 -15.73
CA GLY A 45 12.66 -4.44 -17.04
C GLY A 45 11.18 -4.85 -17.19
N ASP A 46 10.93 -6.14 -17.38
CA ASP A 46 9.60 -6.73 -17.50
C ASP A 46 9.04 -7.27 -16.17
N ALA A 47 9.67 -6.93 -15.05
CA ALA A 47 9.23 -7.35 -13.74
C ALA A 47 8.72 -6.18 -12.91
N LEU A 48 7.61 -6.39 -12.21
CA LEU A 48 7.27 -5.64 -11.03
C LEU A 48 7.94 -6.31 -9.84
N VAL A 49 8.92 -5.64 -9.24
CA VAL A 49 9.57 -6.07 -8.02
C VAL A 49 8.93 -5.36 -6.84
N VAL A 50 8.43 -6.12 -5.89
CA VAL A 50 7.81 -5.60 -4.66
C VAL A 50 8.55 -6.14 -3.46
N ARG A 51 8.61 -5.31 -2.41
CA ARG A 51 9.06 -5.75 -1.08
C ARG A 51 7.85 -5.81 -0.18
N VAL A 52 7.56 -7.00 0.34
CA VAL A 52 6.40 -7.25 1.21
C VAL A 52 6.86 -7.63 2.60
N GLN A 53 6.03 -7.31 3.59
CA GLN A 53 6.15 -7.80 4.95
C GLN A 53 4.85 -8.46 5.40
N TYR A 54 4.96 -9.62 6.03
CA TYR A 54 3.80 -10.36 6.53
C TYR A 54 4.18 -11.27 7.71
N SER A 55 3.15 -11.68 8.46
CA SER A 55 3.30 -12.67 9.53
C SER A 55 3.20 -14.08 8.95
N GLY A 56 4.14 -14.96 9.30
CA GLY A 56 4.12 -16.34 8.84
C GLY A 56 5.33 -17.16 9.28
N GLY A 57 5.66 -18.14 8.47
CA GLY A 57 6.73 -19.12 8.68
C GLY A 57 6.54 -20.41 7.88
N GLY A 58 5.36 -20.60 7.29
CA GLY A 58 5.01 -21.67 6.36
C GLY A 58 5.00 -21.21 4.89
N GLN A 59 4.09 -21.79 4.11
CA GLN A 59 3.92 -21.49 2.70
C GLN A 59 2.95 -20.33 2.49
N HIS A 60 3.31 -19.38 1.63
CA HIS A 60 2.52 -18.21 1.31
C HIS A 60 2.55 -17.96 -0.19
N ASP A 61 1.39 -17.67 -0.76
CA ASP A 61 1.25 -17.36 -2.18
C ASP A 61 0.90 -15.88 -2.35
N PHE A 62 1.58 -15.25 -3.30
CA PHE A 62 1.27 -13.90 -3.74
C PHE A 62 0.88 -13.90 -5.21
N ALA A 63 -0.18 -13.17 -5.54
CA ALA A 63 -0.66 -13.03 -6.90
C ALA A 63 -0.88 -11.56 -7.26
N LEU A 64 -0.37 -11.15 -8.41
CA LEU A 64 -0.65 -9.86 -9.02
C LEU A 64 -1.86 -9.98 -9.94
N VAL A 65 -2.91 -9.22 -9.68
CA VAL A 65 -4.15 -9.29 -10.45
C VAL A 65 -4.54 -7.91 -10.97
N SER A 66 -5.15 -7.85 -12.16
CA SER A 66 -5.75 -6.61 -12.66
C SER A 66 -7.13 -6.38 -12.06
N THR A 67 -7.34 -5.18 -11.53
CA THR A 67 -8.59 -4.76 -10.90
C THR A 67 -9.33 -3.76 -11.80
N GLY A 68 -9.92 -4.28 -12.87
CA GLY A 68 -10.81 -3.53 -13.75
C GLY A 68 -10.30 -3.36 -15.17
N ALA A 69 -11.10 -2.64 -15.96
CA ALA A 69 -10.77 -2.38 -17.35
C ALA A 69 -9.67 -1.31 -17.42
N PRO A 70 -8.67 -1.50 -18.29
CA PRO A 70 -7.67 -0.47 -18.54
C PRO A 70 -8.32 0.81 -19.06
N THR A 71 -7.74 1.96 -18.73
CA THR A 71 -8.27 3.25 -19.17
C THR A 71 -8.06 3.45 -20.66
N LYS A 72 -8.98 4.21 -21.30
CA LYS A 72 -8.83 4.65 -22.69
C LYS A 72 -7.88 5.86 -22.85
N SER A 73 -7.09 6.19 -21.82
CA SER A 73 -6.13 7.29 -21.84
C SER A 73 -4.83 6.87 -22.53
N LEU A 74 -4.03 7.86 -22.96
CA LEU A 74 -2.66 7.66 -23.41
C LEU A 74 -1.71 8.40 -22.44
N PRO A 75 -0.72 7.71 -21.83
CA PRO A 75 -0.53 6.25 -21.85
C PRO A 75 -1.66 5.51 -21.14
N ARG A 76 -1.81 4.22 -21.48
CA ARG A 76 -2.80 3.32 -20.89
C ARG A 76 -2.49 3.13 -19.41
N GLN A 77 -3.51 3.15 -18.57
CA GLN A 77 -3.37 2.88 -17.15
C GLN A 77 -3.91 1.48 -16.82
N VAL A 78 -3.14 0.72 -16.06
CA VAL A 78 -3.51 -0.61 -15.55
C VAL A 78 -3.62 -0.52 -14.04
N LEU A 79 -4.78 -0.91 -13.52
CA LEU A 79 -5.03 -1.03 -12.08
C LEU A 79 -4.64 -2.44 -11.65
N LEU A 80 -3.76 -2.54 -10.67
CA LEU A 80 -3.21 -3.79 -10.15
C LEU A 80 -3.45 -3.89 -8.64
N GLU A 81 -3.68 -5.10 -8.17
CA GLU A 81 -3.79 -5.46 -6.76
C GLU A 81 -2.88 -6.64 -6.49
N LEU A 82 -2.15 -6.60 -5.37
CA LEU A 82 -1.42 -7.74 -4.86
C LEU A 82 -2.30 -8.48 -3.85
N ARG A 83 -2.48 -9.79 -4.05
CA ARG A 83 -3.25 -10.67 -3.15
C ARG A 83 -2.33 -11.65 -2.47
N HIS A 84 -2.67 -12.01 -1.23
CA HIS A 84 -1.85 -12.88 -0.38
C HIS A 84 -2.68 -14.02 0.21
N ASP A 85 -2.32 -15.27 -0.08
CA ASP A 85 -2.90 -16.45 0.58
C ASP A 85 -1.88 -17.06 1.53
N SER A 86 -2.21 -17.11 2.82
CA SER A 86 -1.34 -17.71 3.84
C SER A 86 -1.45 -19.22 3.92
N GLN A 87 -2.30 -19.86 3.10
CA GLN A 87 -2.56 -21.31 3.11
C GLN A 87 -2.88 -21.86 4.51
N GLY A 88 -3.49 -21.04 5.38
CA GLY A 88 -3.81 -21.40 6.75
C GLY A 88 -2.64 -21.32 7.75
N ASP A 89 -1.51 -20.71 7.39
CA ASP A 89 -0.41 -20.50 8.32
C ASP A 89 -0.81 -19.61 9.50
N LEU A 90 -0.52 -20.09 10.71
CA LEU A 90 -0.78 -19.42 11.98
C LEU A 90 0.49 -18.92 12.67
N ALA A 91 1.66 -19.14 12.05
CA ALA A 91 2.92 -18.67 12.56
C ALA A 91 2.97 -17.14 12.63
N LYS A 92 3.77 -16.66 13.59
CA LYS A 92 3.84 -15.24 13.96
C LYS A 92 5.19 -14.61 13.69
N ALA A 93 6.07 -15.28 12.94
CA ALA A 93 7.35 -14.70 12.59
C ALA A 93 7.11 -13.58 11.57
N MET A 94 7.82 -12.47 11.71
CA MET A 94 7.72 -11.37 10.76
C MET A 94 8.68 -11.65 9.60
N ILE A 95 8.13 -11.88 8.41
CA ILE A 95 8.89 -12.14 7.19
C ILE A 95 8.94 -10.86 6.37
N THR A 96 10.10 -10.57 5.77
CA THR A 96 10.26 -9.48 4.80
C THR A 96 11.10 -9.98 3.64
N GLU A 97 10.57 -9.86 2.44
CA GLU A 97 11.19 -10.43 1.24
C GLU A 97 10.77 -9.69 -0.02
N GLU A 98 11.51 -9.94 -1.10
CA GLU A 98 11.17 -9.45 -2.43
C GLU A 98 10.41 -10.50 -3.23
N ARG A 99 9.39 -10.05 -3.98
CA ARG A 99 8.65 -10.85 -4.95
C ARG A 99 8.69 -10.15 -6.30
N SER A 100 8.75 -10.95 -7.36
CA SER A 100 8.84 -10.47 -8.74
C SER A 100 7.67 -11.03 -9.55
N PHE A 101 6.98 -10.15 -10.28
CA PHE A 101 5.83 -10.50 -11.11
C PHE A 101 6.05 -10.09 -12.55
N ASP A 102 5.71 -10.96 -13.49
CA ASP A 102 5.81 -10.70 -14.93
C ASP A 102 4.80 -9.63 -15.37
N LEU A 103 5.30 -8.57 -15.99
CA LEU A 103 4.52 -7.46 -16.53
C LEU A 103 4.20 -7.62 -18.03
N THR A 104 4.81 -8.59 -18.72
CA THR A 104 4.55 -8.82 -20.15
C THR A 104 3.07 -9.01 -20.50
N PRO A 105 2.20 -9.63 -19.66
CA PRO A 105 0.78 -9.76 -19.96
C PRO A 105 0.04 -8.42 -20.05
N TYR A 106 0.61 -7.34 -19.48
CA TYR A 106 -0.02 -6.02 -19.47
C TYR A 106 0.35 -5.15 -20.66
N ARG A 107 1.37 -5.54 -21.45
CA ARG A 107 1.86 -4.80 -22.61
C ARG A 107 0.73 -4.40 -23.56
N ASP A 108 0.79 -3.17 -24.03
CA ASP A 108 -0.03 -2.62 -25.10
C ASP A 108 0.71 -2.77 -26.45
N PRO A 109 0.08 -3.39 -27.47
CA PRO A 109 0.70 -3.54 -28.78
C PRO A 109 0.89 -2.22 -29.54
N ARG A 110 0.28 -1.12 -29.11
CA ARG A 110 0.29 0.19 -29.80
C ARG A 110 1.16 1.24 -29.10
N ASN A 111 1.54 1.02 -27.85
CA ASN A 111 2.32 1.97 -27.06
C ASN A 111 3.25 1.18 -26.15
N ASN A 112 4.51 1.60 -26.04
CA ASN A 112 5.51 0.89 -25.25
C ASN A 112 5.67 1.44 -23.82
N VAL A 113 4.75 2.31 -23.38
CA VAL A 113 4.69 2.88 -22.04
C VAL A 113 3.32 2.63 -21.43
N ILE A 114 3.30 2.09 -20.21
CA ILE A 114 2.12 1.83 -19.41
C ILE A 114 2.30 2.48 -18.03
N HIS A 115 1.24 3.09 -17.53
CA HIS A 115 1.17 3.53 -16.14
C HIS A 115 0.52 2.44 -15.29
N LEU A 116 1.28 1.90 -14.34
CA LEU A 116 0.80 0.91 -13.38
C LEU A 116 0.36 1.64 -12.12
N ARG A 117 -0.89 1.39 -11.68
CA ARG A 117 -1.41 1.84 -10.39
C ARG A 117 -1.61 0.62 -9.52
N ILE A 118 -0.83 0.51 -8.47
CA ILE A 118 -0.89 -0.62 -7.54
C ILE A 118 -1.68 -0.18 -6.32
N GLN A 119 -2.68 -0.97 -5.93
CA GLN A 119 -3.44 -0.70 -4.72
C GLN A 119 -2.52 -0.65 -3.49
N GLY A 120 -2.60 0.45 -2.73
CA GLY A 120 -1.73 0.68 -1.57
C GLY A 120 -0.40 1.37 -1.90
N VAL A 121 -0.13 1.68 -3.17
CA VAL A 121 1.01 2.51 -3.60
C VAL A 121 0.46 3.82 -4.13
N ASP A 122 0.89 4.93 -3.55
CA ASP A 122 0.44 6.28 -3.96
C ASP A 122 1.03 6.69 -5.32
N ASP A 123 2.27 6.27 -5.57
CA ASP A 123 2.99 6.59 -6.80
C ASP A 123 2.50 5.75 -7.98
N VAL A 124 2.52 6.38 -9.16
CA VAL A 124 2.31 5.69 -10.42
C VAL A 124 3.64 5.15 -10.91
N LEU A 125 3.74 3.83 -11.08
CA LEU A 125 4.93 3.23 -11.65
C LEU A 125 4.86 3.27 -13.18
N VAL A 126 5.97 3.64 -13.81
CA VAL A 126 6.08 3.68 -15.27
C VAL A 126 6.74 2.39 -15.74
N TYR A 127 6.00 1.61 -16.53
CA TYR A 127 6.51 0.44 -17.20
C TYR A 127 6.76 0.77 -18.68
N SER A 128 8.04 0.86 -19.04
CA SER A 128 8.49 1.04 -20.42
C SER A 128 9.22 -0.21 -20.91
N TYR A 129 8.91 -0.66 -22.12
CA TYR A 129 9.53 -1.84 -22.73
C TYR A 129 9.96 -1.57 -24.18
N ALA A 130 10.83 -2.44 -24.70
CA ALA A 130 11.16 -2.45 -26.11
C ALA A 130 10.04 -3.15 -26.91
N PRO A 131 9.65 -2.59 -28.07
CA PRO A 131 8.65 -3.21 -28.95
C PRO A 131 9.12 -4.53 -29.55
#